data_AF-A0A4D7JPT0-F1
#
_entry.id   AF-A0A4D7JPT0-F1
#
_cell.length_a   1.000
_cell.length_b   1.000
_cell.length_c   1.000
_cell.angle_alpha   90.00
_cell.angle_beta   90.00
_cell.angle_gamma   90.00
#
_symmetry.space_group_name_H-M   'P 1'
#
loop_
_entity.id
_entity.type
_entity.pdbx_description
1 polymer ?
#
loop_
_entity_poly.entity_id
_entity_poly.type
_entity_poly.pdbx_seq_one_letter_code
_entity_poly.pdbx_strand_id
1 'polypeptide(L)'
;MLPVLEDKTLAKRAMEGRYDVHELLLYSAVSGTGLDVIPLPGNIPMQKITGLLNDIAALSLKYEDKALSARLFLIPGKEKGYYFYSDNPYLTGCTIMNLD
;
A
#
# COMPACT_ATOMS: atom_id res chain seq x y z
N MET A 1 -1.84 11.27 -3.09
CA MET A 1 -1.66 9.81 -3.21
C MET A 1 -0.20 9.47 -2.93
N LEU A 2 0.10 8.36 -2.24
CA LEU A 2 1.47 7.94 -1.93
C LEU A 2 1.81 6.64 -2.69
N PRO A 3 2.29 6.72 -3.95
CA PRO A 3 2.44 5.56 -4.83
C PRO A 3 3.75 4.81 -4.56
N VAL A 4 3.70 3.77 -3.71
CA VAL A 4 4.93 3.11 -3.22
C VAL A 4 5.78 2.54 -4.36
N LEU A 5 5.17 1.87 -5.34
CA LEU A 5 5.90 1.30 -6.48
C LEU A 5 6.15 2.30 -7.62
N GLU A 6 5.62 3.53 -7.63
CA GLU A 6 5.91 4.51 -8.69
C GLU A 6 6.92 5.58 -8.21
N ASP A 7 7.15 5.69 -6.89
CA ASP A 7 8.10 6.65 -6.30
C ASP A 7 9.33 5.97 -5.68
N LYS A 8 10.51 6.32 -6.19
CA LYS A 8 11.81 5.76 -5.76
C LYS A 8 12.13 6.06 -4.29
N THR A 9 11.71 7.21 -3.78
CA THR A 9 11.96 7.59 -2.39
C THR A 9 11.06 6.79 -1.47
N LEU A 10 9.75 6.69 -1.77
CA LEU A 10 8.82 5.87 -1.01
C LEU A 10 9.29 4.41 -0.98
N ALA A 11 9.56 3.80 -2.13
CA ALA A 11 10.07 2.44 -2.21
C ALA A 11 11.33 2.24 -1.36
N LYS A 12 12.31 3.16 -1.45
CA LYS A 12 13.50 3.10 -0.61
C LYS A 12 13.17 3.14 0.88
N ARG A 13 12.25 4.00 1.31
CA ARG A 13 11.86 4.14 2.71
C ARG A 13 11.05 2.94 3.22
N ALA A 14 10.24 2.33 2.36
CA ALA A 14 9.60 1.05 2.67
C ALA A 14 10.63 -0.07 2.87
N MET A 15 11.66 -0.15 2.01
CA MET A 15 12.76 -1.12 2.17
C MET A 15 13.58 -0.88 3.45
N GLU A 16 13.72 0.37 3.88
CA GLU A 16 14.34 0.75 5.16
C GLU A 16 13.44 0.47 6.38
N GLY A 17 12.19 0.00 6.17
CA GLY A 17 11.23 -0.27 7.26
C GLY A 17 10.76 1.00 7.99
N ARG A 18 10.78 2.15 7.32
CA ARG A 18 10.43 3.45 7.92
C ARG A 18 8.94 3.73 8.00
N TYR A 19 8.13 2.94 7.31
CA TYR A 19 6.68 2.96 7.46
C TYR A 19 6.08 1.61 7.05
N ASP A 20 4.85 1.36 7.47
CA ASP A 20 4.00 0.25 7.02
C ASP A 20 2.71 0.72 6.29
N VAL A 21 1.85 -0.24 5.93
CA VAL A 21 0.59 0.03 5.21
C VAL A 21 -0.41 0.82 6.05
N HIS A 22 -0.46 0.56 7.36
CA HIS A 22 -1.36 1.23 8.29
C HIS A 22 -0.93 2.67 8.56
N GLU A 23 0.38 2.92 8.60
CA GLU A 23 0.92 4.29 8.68
C GLU A 23 0.64 5.08 7.40
N LEU A 24 0.73 4.47 6.21
CA LEU A 24 0.29 5.12 4.97
C LEU A 24 -1.21 5.47 4.98
N LEU A 25 -2.04 4.58 5.55
CA LEU A 25 -3.46 4.86 5.75
C LEU A 25 -3.68 6.01 6.74
N LEU A 26 -2.93 6.03 7.84
CA LEU A 26 -2.95 7.13 8.80
C LEU A 26 -2.55 8.46 8.16
N TYR A 27 -1.51 8.49 7.32
CA TYR A 27 -1.12 9.70 6.59
C TYR A 27 -2.27 10.21 5.70
N SER A 28 -3.03 9.30 5.12
CA SER A 28 -4.22 9.61 4.31
C SER A 28 -5.35 10.28 5.11
N ALA A 29 -5.33 10.24 6.45
CA ALA A 29 -6.26 11.00 7.28
C ALA A 29 -6.07 12.51 7.11
N VAL A 30 -4.82 12.97 7.00
CA VAL A 30 -4.49 14.40 6.85
C VAL A 30 -4.33 14.75 5.38
N SER A 31 -3.39 14.12 4.67
CA SER A 31 -3.03 14.45 3.30
C SER A 31 -2.90 13.18 2.46
N GLY A 32 -3.45 13.20 1.25
CA GLY A 32 -3.47 12.03 0.37
C GLY A 32 -4.88 11.54 0.05
N THR A 33 -4.93 10.69 -0.96
CA THR A 33 -6.15 10.16 -1.58
C THR A 33 -6.24 8.65 -1.36
N GLY A 34 -5.73 8.17 -0.22
CA GLY A 34 -5.70 6.75 0.12
C GLY A 34 -4.41 6.02 -0.27
N LEU A 35 -4.53 4.70 -0.43
CA LEU A 35 -3.43 3.77 -0.63
C LEU A 35 -3.17 3.51 -2.11
N ASP A 36 -1.90 3.54 -2.52
CA ASP A 36 -1.58 3.51 -3.94
C ASP A 36 -0.35 2.71 -4.33
N VAL A 37 -0.55 1.84 -5.32
CA VAL A 37 0.39 0.82 -5.81
C VAL A 37 1.14 0.12 -4.68
N ILE A 38 0.39 -0.29 -3.64
CA ILE A 38 0.98 -0.92 -2.45
C ILE A 38 1.38 -2.36 -2.79
N PRO A 39 2.67 -2.72 -2.75
CA PRO A 39 3.11 -4.07 -3.07
C PRO A 39 2.76 -5.02 -1.92
N LEU A 40 1.91 -6.00 -2.19
CA LEU A 40 1.42 -6.95 -1.20
C LEU A 40 1.59 -8.41 -1.67
N PRO A 41 1.73 -9.38 -0.75
CA PRO A 41 1.77 -10.79 -1.11
C PRO A 41 0.51 -11.23 -1.85
N GLY A 42 0.68 -11.97 -2.94
CA GLY A 42 -0.44 -12.47 -3.74
C GLY A 42 -1.27 -13.55 -3.04
N ASN A 43 -0.75 -14.16 -1.98
CA ASN A 43 -1.44 -15.15 -1.15
C ASN A 43 -2.06 -14.54 0.12
N ILE A 44 -2.19 -13.21 0.21
CA ILE A 44 -2.86 -12.58 1.35
C ILE A 44 -4.30 -13.14 1.51
N PRO A 45 -4.72 -13.49 2.74
CA PRO A 45 -6.09 -13.87 3.01
C PRO A 45 -7.08 -12.76 2.64
N MET A 46 -8.19 -13.14 2.01
CA MET A 46 -9.25 -12.21 1.61
C MET A 46 -9.75 -11.34 2.76
N GLN A 47 -9.85 -11.93 3.97
CA GLN A 47 -10.29 -11.24 5.18
C GLN A 47 -9.41 -10.04 5.53
N LYS A 48 -8.09 -10.12 5.29
CA LYS A 48 -7.18 -9.01 5.53
C LYS A 48 -7.37 -7.87 4.52
N ILE A 49 -7.59 -8.20 3.24
CA ILE A 49 -7.93 -7.19 2.22
C ILE A 49 -9.27 -6.53 2.55
N THR A 50 -10.28 -7.31 2.91
CA THR A 50 -11.59 -6.76 3.32
C THR A 50 -11.46 -5.86 4.54
N GLY A 51 -10.66 -6.26 5.55
CA GLY A 51 -10.37 -5.43 6.72
C GLY A 51 -9.75 -4.08 6.32
N LEU A 52 -8.70 -4.10 5.51
CA LEU A 52 -8.04 -2.88 5.03
C LEU A 52 -9.00 -1.96 4.26
N LEU A 53 -9.83 -2.52 3.37
CA LEU A 53 -10.82 -1.74 2.62
C LEU A 53 -11.90 -1.15 3.53
N ASN A 54 -12.32 -1.88 4.56
CA ASN A 54 -13.24 -1.37 5.58
C ASN A 54 -12.61 -0.22 6.38
N ASP A 55 -11.32 -0.32 6.73
CA ASP A 55 -10.62 0.76 7.44
C ASP A 55 -10.51 2.02 6.57
N ILE A 56 -10.22 1.86 5.28
CA ILE A 56 -10.24 2.98 4.31
C ILE A 56 -11.63 3.61 4.21
N ALA A 57 -12.68 2.80 4.09
CA ALA A 57 -14.06 3.30 4.01
C ALA A 57 -14.47 4.02 5.29
N ALA A 58 -14.13 3.46 6.46
CA ALA A 58 -14.38 4.08 7.75
C ALA A 58 -13.66 5.42 7.88
N LEU A 59 -12.39 5.50 7.45
CA LEU A 59 -11.61 6.73 7.45
C LEU A 59 -12.22 7.79 6.51
N SER A 60 -12.63 7.38 5.30
CA SER A 60 -13.33 8.23 4.33
C SER A 60 -14.57 8.86 4.95
N LEU A 61 -15.45 8.04 5.52
CA LEU A 61 -16.69 8.50 6.16
C LEU A 61 -16.43 9.37 7.39
N LYS A 62 -15.39 9.05 8.18
CA LYS A 62 -15.03 9.81 9.38
C LYS A 62 -14.60 11.25 9.07
N TYR A 63 -13.94 11.46 7.93
CA TYR A 63 -13.42 12.75 7.50
C TYR A 63 -14.28 13.39 6.41
N GLU A 64 -15.61 13.34 6.57
CA GLU A 64 -16.60 14.03 5.72
C GLU A 64 -16.52 13.61 4.24
N ASP A 65 -16.69 12.31 3.99
CA ASP A 65 -16.70 11.73 2.64
C ASP A 65 -15.42 12.04 1.85
N LYS A 66 -14.28 12.02 2.54
CA LYS A 66 -12.96 12.23 1.93
C LYS A 66 -12.72 11.18 0.85
N ALA A 67 -12.46 11.62 -0.38
CA ALA A 67 -12.18 10.73 -1.51
C ALA A 67 -10.87 9.94 -1.30
N LEU A 68 -10.98 8.74 -0.74
CA LEU A 68 -9.88 7.79 -0.57
C LEU A 68 -10.05 6.62 -1.55
N SER A 69 -8.96 6.24 -2.23
CA SER A 69 -8.87 5.09 -3.11
C SER A 69 -7.92 4.03 -2.55
N ALA A 70 -8.02 2.83 -3.13
CA ALA A 70 -7.14 1.71 -2.81
C ALA A 70 -6.67 1.05 -4.10
N ARG A 71 -5.40 1.24 -4.46
CA ARG A 71 -4.73 0.50 -5.56
C ARG A 71 -3.72 -0.45 -4.95
N LEU A 72 -4.17 -1.66 -4.63
CA LEU A 72 -3.33 -2.72 -4.07
C LEU A 72 -2.68 -3.52 -5.20
N PHE A 73 -1.37 -3.74 -5.11
CA PHE A 73 -0.58 -4.46 -6.11
C PHE A 73 -0.20 -5.84 -5.55
N LEU A 74 -1.09 -6.82 -5.74
CA LEU A 74 -0.90 -8.19 -5.28
C LEU A 74 0.08 -8.93 -6.19
N ILE A 75 1.18 -9.44 -5.62
CA ILE A 75 2.26 -10.09 -6.38
C ILE A 75 2.16 -11.61 -6.24
N PRO A 76 1.74 -12.35 -7.29
CA PRO A 76 1.52 -13.80 -7.21
C PRO A 76 2.77 -14.58 -6.81
N GLY A 77 2.60 -15.57 -5.94
CA GLY A 77 3.67 -16.51 -5.55
C GLY A 77 4.82 -15.88 -4.77
N LYS A 78 4.66 -14.66 -4.25
CA LYS A 78 5.65 -13.98 -3.41
C LYS A 78 5.08 -13.68 -2.03
N GLU A 79 5.96 -13.76 -1.04
CA GLU A 79 5.64 -13.48 0.35
C GLU A 79 6.16 -12.10 0.77
N LYS A 80 5.76 -11.65 1.97
CA LYS A 80 6.26 -10.41 2.56
C LYS A 80 7.78 -10.44 2.71
N GLY A 81 8.43 -9.29 2.58
CA GLY A 81 9.89 -9.19 2.72
C GLY A 81 10.68 -9.56 1.45
N TYR A 82 10.08 -10.21 0.46
CA TYR A 82 10.73 -10.43 -0.83
C TYR A 82 10.88 -9.13 -1.60
N TYR A 83 11.99 -8.99 -2.33
CA TYR A 83 12.18 -7.88 -3.25
C TYR A 83 11.38 -8.12 -4.54
N PHE A 84 10.52 -7.17 -4.88
CA PHE A 84 9.79 -7.14 -6.14
C PHE A 84 10.44 -6.13 -7.08
N TYR A 85 10.52 -6.52 -8.36
CA TYR A 85 10.95 -5.67 -9.46
C TYR A 85 10.13 -6.02 -10.70
N SER A 86 9.81 -5.01 -11.50
CA SER A 86 9.18 -5.14 -12.81
C SER A 86 10.04 -4.44 -13.86
N ASP A 87 10.01 -4.96 -15.08
CA ASP A 87 10.52 -4.36 -16.29
C ASP A 87 9.68 -3.16 -16.79
N ASN A 88 8.53 -2.89 -16.17
CA ASN A 88 7.73 -1.72 -16.45
C ASN A 88 8.50 -0.43 -16.08
N PRO A 89 8.74 0.50 -17.02
CA PRO A 89 9.54 1.70 -16.77
C PRO A 89 8.91 2.69 -15.78
N TYR A 90 7.61 2.55 -15.48
CA TYR A 90 6.89 3.38 -14.51
C TYR A 90 6.91 2.81 -13.09
N LEU A 91 7.37 1.56 -12.91
CA LEU A 91 7.45 0.93 -11.60
C LEU A 91 8.91 0.84 -11.15
N THR A 92 9.14 1.15 -9.88
CA THR A 92 10.40 0.93 -9.20
C THR A 92 10.39 -0.41 -8.45
N GLY A 93 11.57 -0.84 -8.00
CA GLY A 93 11.69 -2.03 -7.15
C GLY A 93 11.49 -1.69 -5.68
N CYS A 94 10.80 -2.57 -4.96
CA CYS A 94 10.49 -2.39 -3.55
C CYS A 94 10.36 -3.75 -2.87
N THR A 95 10.57 -3.78 -1.55
CA THR A 95 10.18 -4.93 -0.73
C THR A 95 8.66 -5.06 -0.69
N ILE A 96 8.16 -6.28 -0.80
CA ILE A 96 6.76 -6.62 -0.61
C ILE A 96 6.37 -6.32 0.83
N MET A 97 5.45 -5.40 1.00
CA MET A 97 5.01 -4.91 2.30
C MET A 97 4.13 -5.94 3.00
N ASN A 98 4.04 -5.78 4.31
CA ASN A 98 3.24 -6.63 5.15
C ASN A 98 1.87 -6.00 5.39
N LEU A 99 0.84 -6.83 5.47
CA LEU A 99 -0.48 -6.45 5.97
C LEU A 99 -0.78 -7.44 7.10
N ASP A 100 -0.40 -7.07 8.33
CA ASP A 100 -0.71 -7.85 9.52
C ASP A 100 -1.94 -7.30 10.24
#